data_AF-A0A960G751-F1
#
_entry.id   AF-A0A960G751-F1
#
_cell.length_a   1.000
_cell.length_b   1.000
_cell.length_c   1.000
_cell.angle_alpha   90.00
_cell.angle_beta   90.00
_cell.angle_gamma   90.00
#
_symmetry.space_group_name_H-M   'P 1'
#
loop_
_entity.id
_entity.type
_entity.pdbx_description
1 polymer ?
#
loop_
_entity_poly.entity_id
_entity_poly.type
_entity_poly.pdbx_seq_one_letter_code
_entity_poly.pdbx_strand_id
1 'polypeptide(L)' 'MQAGYLVGKWIESKLKSMGTNAVIAWLASKIGQTLAKQMVTRVVQVGATAAASYIAALIGANGAIAGPLGFIIGLATGWL' A
#
# COMPACT_ATOMS: atom_id res chain seq x y z
N MET A 1 -11.33 1.32 -7.17
CA MET A 1 -11.25 -0.08 -6.69
C MET A 1 -9.97 -0.79 -7.17
N GLN A 2 -9.57 -0.68 -8.44
CA GLN A 2 -8.33 -1.29 -8.96
C GLN A 2 -7.05 -0.82 -8.25
N ALA A 3 -6.89 0.48 -8.04
CA ALA A 3 -5.67 1.07 -7.44
C ALA A 3 -5.35 0.49 -6.05
N GLY A 4 -6.34 0.42 -5.16
CA GLY A 4 -6.14 -0.15 -3.82
C GLY A 4 -5.82 -1.64 -3.84
N TYR A 5 -6.39 -2.39 -4.79
CA TYR A 5 -6.09 -3.81 -4.96
C TYR A 5 -4.66 -4.04 -5.45
N LEU A 6 -4.21 -3.23 -6.41
CA LEU A 6 -2.84 -3.26 -6.95
C LEU A 6 -1.81 -2.96 -5.87
N VAL A 7 -2.05 -1.92 -5.05
CA VAL A 7 -1.20 -1.61 -3.90
C VAL A 7 -1.22 -2.74 -2.88
N GLY A 8 -2.40 -3.29 -2.58
CA GLY A 8 -2.52 -4.44 -1.69
C GLY A 8 -1.71 -5.64 -2.16
N LYS A 9 -1.81 -6.00 -3.46
CA LYS A 9 -1.04 -7.10 -4.06
C LYS A 9 0.46 -6.82 -4.07
N TRP A 10 0.86 -5.58 -4.36
CA TRP A 10 2.25 -5.18 -4.31
C TRP A 10 2.82 -5.28 -2.90
N ILE A 11 2.08 -4.81 -1.88
CA ILE A 11 2.45 -4.97 -0.47
C ILE A 11 2.59 -6.45 -0.13
N GLU A 12 1.63 -7.29 -0.54
CA GLU A 12 1.67 -8.74 -0.29
C GLU A 12 2.89 -9.42 -0.94
N SER A 13 3.22 -9.05 -2.19
CA SER A 13 4.42 -9.51 -2.89
C SER A 13 5.70 -9.05 -2.18
N LYS A 14 5.76 -7.78 -1.77
CA LYS A 14 6.90 -7.23 -1.02
C LYS A 14 7.05 -7.81 0.36
N LEU A 15 5.95 -8.18 1.02
CA LEU A 15 5.99 -8.89 2.30
C LEU A 15 6.67 -10.26 2.15
N LYS A 16 6.42 -10.97 1.04
CA LYS A 16 7.08 -12.24 0.73
C LYS A 16 8.57 -12.08 0.43
N SER A 17 9.01 -10.93 -0.09
CA SER A 17 10.42 -10.70 -0.46
C SER A 17 11.26 -9.92 0.56
N MET A 18 10.67 -9.04 1.38
CA MET A 18 11.42 -8.08 2.20
C MET A 18 10.99 -8.03 3.68
N GLY A 19 9.96 -8.77 4.08
CA GLY A 19 9.46 -8.78 5.46
C GLY A 19 8.74 -7.49 5.87
N THR A 20 7.83 -7.61 6.84
CA THR A 20 6.87 -6.56 7.21
C THR A 20 7.51 -5.23 7.59
N ASN A 21 8.59 -5.25 8.38
CA ASN A 21 9.26 -4.04 8.83
C ASN A 21 9.93 -3.26 7.69
N ALA A 22 10.50 -3.93 6.68
CA ALA A 22 11.12 -3.25 5.55
C ALA A 22 10.07 -2.60 4.64
N VAL A 23 8.94 -3.26 4.42
CA VAL A 23 7.83 -2.71 3.63
C VAL A 23 7.22 -1.51 4.33
N ILE A 24 7.04 -1.58 5.66
CA ILE A 24 6.61 -0.45 6.47
C ILE A 24 7.62 0.70 6.38
N ALA A 25 8.92 0.45 6.53
CA ALA A 25 9.94 1.50 6.47
C ALA A 25 9.99 2.19 5.10
N TRP A 26 9.88 1.41 4.02
CA TRP A 26 9.84 1.95 2.67
C TRP A 26 8.59 2.80 2.43
N LEU A 27 7.40 2.29 2.80
CA LEU A 27 6.16 3.06 2.72
C LEU A 27 6.20 4.29 3.63
N ALA A 28 6.76 4.18 4.83
CA ALA A 28 6.86 5.27 5.78
C ALA A 28 7.64 6.46 5.19
N SER A 29 8.65 6.20 4.36
CA SER A 29 9.40 7.25 3.65
C SER A 29 8.58 8.02 2.60
N LYS A 30 7.45 7.47 2.16
CA LYS A 30 6.59 8.03 1.10
C LYS A 30 5.30 8.62 1.64
N ILE A 31 4.63 7.91 2.54
CA ILE A 31 3.28 8.22 3.03
C ILE A 31 3.21 8.52 4.52
N GLY A 32 4.34 8.44 5.23
CA GLY A 32 4.41 8.59 6.69
C GLY A 32 4.22 7.27 7.44
N GLN A 33 4.84 7.19 8.62
CA GLN A 33 5.00 5.94 9.38
C GLN A 33 3.68 5.35 9.88
N THR A 34 2.74 6.21 10.30
CA THR A 34 1.43 5.81 10.84
C THR A 34 0.57 5.16 9.78
N LEU A 35 0.48 5.77 8.60
CA LEU A 35 -0.29 5.26 7.47
C LEU A 35 0.34 3.98 6.88
N ALA A 36 1.66 3.96 6.74
CA ALA A 36 2.39 2.78 6.30
C ALA A 36 2.12 1.57 7.20
N LYS A 37 2.22 1.74 8.53
CA LYS A 37 1.87 0.68 9.49
C LYS A 37 0.42 0.23 9.31
N GLN A 38 -0.53 1.16 9.27
CA GLN A 38 -1.94 0.80 9.14
C GLN A 38 -2.22 0.03 7.84
N MET A 39 -1.69 0.50 6.70
CA MET A 39 -1.87 -0.16 5.41
C MET A 39 -1.27 -1.56 5.39
N VAL A 40 -0.01 -1.70 5.79
CA VAL A 40 0.68 -3.00 5.76
C VAL A 40 0.03 -3.96 6.75
N THR A 41 -0.26 -3.53 7.98
CA THR A 41 -0.94 -4.37 8.97
C THR A 41 -2.31 -4.82 8.46
N ARG A 42 -3.08 -3.94 7.81
CA ARG A 42 -4.38 -4.31 7.22
C ARG A 42 -4.20 -5.33 6.10
N VAL A 43 -3.24 -5.13 5.19
CA VAL A 43 -2.94 -6.10 4.11
C VAL A 43 -2.51 -7.45 4.69
N VAL A 44 -1.70 -7.48 5.74
CA VAL A 44 -1.30 -8.72 6.44
C VAL A 44 -2.51 -9.41 7.09
N GLN A 45 -3.41 -8.65 7.70
CA GLN A 45 -4.55 -9.20 8.46
C GLN A 45 -5.69 -9.70 7.58
N VAL A 46 -6.05 -8.97 6.52
CA VAL A 46 -7.25 -9.26 5.71
C VAL A 46 -6.94 -9.58 4.24
N GLY A 47 -5.67 -9.52 3.84
CA GLY A 47 -5.22 -9.72 2.47
C GLY A 47 -5.40 -8.50 1.57
N ALA A 48 -4.75 -8.55 0.40
CA ALA A 48 -4.76 -7.48 -0.59
C ALA A 48 -6.17 -7.02 -1.01
N THR A 49 -7.10 -7.96 -1.15
CA THR A 49 -8.46 -7.71 -1.65
C THR A 49 -9.32 -6.93 -0.67
N ALA A 50 -9.32 -7.31 0.61
CA ALA A 50 -10.12 -6.63 1.63
C ALA A 50 -9.45 -5.33 2.09
N ALA A 51 -8.12 -5.22 2.00
CA ALA A 51 -7.43 -3.95 2.25
C ALA A 51 -7.61 -2.94 1.10
N ALA A 52 -7.96 -3.39 -0.12
CA ALA A 52 -8.07 -2.54 -1.29
C ALA A 52 -9.02 -1.35 -1.12
N SER A 53 -10.19 -1.57 -0.52
CA SER A 53 -11.19 -0.53 -0.24
C SER A 53 -10.69 0.46 0.80
N TYR A 54 -9.97 0.00 1.82
CA TYR A 54 -9.34 0.86 2.83
C TYR A 54 -8.22 1.73 2.22
N ILE A 55 -7.35 1.14 1.40
CA ILE A 55 -6.28 1.84 0.70
C ILE A 55 -6.86 2.86 -0.29
N ALA A 56 -7.89 2.48 -1.05
CA ALA A 56 -8.58 3.37 -1.97
C ALA A 56 -9.26 4.54 -1.23
N ALA A 57 -9.85 4.29 -0.06
CA ALA A 57 -10.42 5.34 0.77
C ALA A 57 -9.35 6.32 1.27
N LEU A 58 -8.16 5.84 1.66
CA LEU A 58 -7.03 6.69 2.04
C LEU A 58 -6.49 7.54 0.88
N ILE A 59 -6.45 6.99 -0.33
CA ILE A 59 -6.07 7.72 -1.55
C ILE A 59 -7.10 8.81 -1.87
N GLY A 60 -8.39 8.48 -1.78
CA GLY A 60 -9.47 9.41 -2.07
C GLY A 60 -9.64 10.51 -1.00
N ALA A 61 -9.37 10.20 0.26
CA ALA A 61 -9.52 11.13 1.37
C ALA A 61 -8.33 12.10 1.52
N ASN A 62 -7.15 11.72 1.05
CA ASN A 62 -5.94 12.51 1.21
C ASN A 62 -5.21 12.68 -0.13
N GLY A 63 -5.53 13.76 -0.84
CA GLY A 63 -4.85 14.13 -2.09
C GLY A 63 -3.33 14.28 -1.94
N ALA A 64 -2.84 14.60 -0.75
CA ALA A 64 -1.41 14.64 -0.44
C ALA A 64 -0.74 13.25 -0.43
N ILE A 65 -1.49 12.19 -0.11
CA ILE A 65 -1.00 10.80 -0.09
C ILE A 65 -1.24 10.15 -1.46
N ALA A 66 -2.19 10.67 -2.25
CA ALA A 66 -2.46 10.22 -3.61
C ALA A 66 -1.23 10.32 -4.53
N GLY A 67 -0.32 11.26 -4.32
CA GLY A 67 0.96 11.33 -5.05
C GLY A 67 1.88 10.13 -4.74
N PRO A 68 2.33 9.96 -3.49
CA PRO A 68 3.18 8.83 -3.12
C PRO A 68 2.51 7.46 -3.29
N LEU A 69 1.19 7.34 -3.07
CA LEU A 69 0.46 6.12 -3.42
C LEU A 69 0.27 5.95 -4.92
N GLY A 70 0.07 7.02 -5.68
CA GLY A 70 0.05 7.02 -7.14
C GLY A 70 1.36 6.51 -7.73
N PHE A 71 2.49 6.90 -7.14
CA PHE A 71 3.81 6.35 -7.50
C PHE A 71 3.91 4.85 -7.19
N ILE A 72 3.35 4.40 -6.06
CA ILE A 72 3.31 2.98 -5.72
C ILE A 72 2.38 2.21 -6.64
N ILE A 73 1.23 2.79 -7.02
CA ILE A 73 0.32 2.22 -8.01
C ILE A 73 1.04 2.11 -9.35
N GLY A 74 1.74 3.15 -9.79
CA GLY A 74 2.54 3.16 -11.02
C GLY A 74 3.62 2.06 -11.01
N LEU A 75 4.35 1.94 -9.91
CA LEU A 75 5.30 0.85 -9.70
C LEU A 75 4.62 -0.52 -9.65
N ALA A 76 3.46 -0.64 -9.01
CA ALA A 76 2.72 -1.89 -8.90
C ALA A 76 2.11 -2.32 -10.25
N THR A 77 1.65 -1.37 -11.07
CA THR A 77 1.17 -1.62 -12.43
C THR A 77 2.30 -1.92 -13.40
N GLY A 78 3.51 -1.41 -13.17
CA GLY A 78 4.70 -1.77 -13.93
C GLY A 78 5.42 -3.04 -13.43
N TRP A 79 4.99 -3.60 -12.30
CA TRP A 79 5.49 -4.87 -11.75
C TRP A 79 4.60 -6.07 -12.14
N LEU A 80 3.41 -5.82 -12.68
CA LEU A 80 2.54 -6.83 -13.30
C LEU A 80 2.91 -7.02 -14.76
#